data_AF-A0A7Y4NFW6-F1
#
_entry.id   AF-A0A7Y4NFW6-F1
#
_cell.length_a   1.000
_cell.length_b   1.000
_cell.length_c   1.000
_cell.angle_alpha   90.00
_cell.angle_beta   90.00
_cell.angle_gamma   90.00
#
_symmetry.space_group_name_H-M   'P 1'
#
loop_
_entity.id
_entity.type
_entity.pdbx_description
1 polymer ?
#
loop_
_entity_poly.entity_id
_entity_poly.type
_entity_poly.pdbx_seq_one_letter_code
_entity_poly.pdbx_strand_id
1 'polypeptide(L)'
;MSKRDTPPASELVSAAQALDSELLRFEALSEQLKEAPLTSEKQLERASKTLKDLADLDDALRMRVGALVQAITGVRNRQQAQADAVNVRAQELQQRTEVFKDLLTRYGALGQSAADLNGRMQEFAALRQQATRTAEEDARLTEVFTSLQARMAEVADEAATLSTAAEEARFADIGRQAESLRQQLLSARNKLGLLHQSLGT
;
A
#
# COMPACT_ATOMS: atom_id res chain seq x y z
N MET A 1 2.76 -34.41 1.71
CA MET A 1 2.85 -34.12 0.26
C MET A 1 1.44 -34.06 -0.30
N SER A 2 0.79 -32.90 -0.21
CA SER A 2 -0.59 -32.71 -0.66
C SER A 2 -0.61 -32.66 -2.19
N LYS A 3 -1.42 -33.51 -2.83
CA LYS A 3 -1.69 -33.47 -4.27
C LYS A 3 -2.15 -32.05 -4.60
N ARG A 4 -1.41 -31.35 -5.46
CA ARG A 4 -1.86 -30.08 -6.03
C ARG A 4 -3.05 -30.44 -6.91
N ASP A 5 -4.25 -30.16 -6.44
CA ASP A 5 -5.44 -30.13 -7.27
C ASP A 5 -5.17 -29.14 -8.39
N THR A 6 -5.01 -29.65 -9.62
CA THR A 6 -4.90 -28.81 -10.80
C THR A 6 -6.19 -27.99 -10.86
N PRO A 7 -6.13 -26.65 -10.79
CA PRO A 7 -7.34 -25.85 -10.82
C PRO A 7 -8.10 -26.16 -12.11
N PRO A 8 -9.44 -26.24 -12.05
CA PRO A 8 -10.26 -26.49 -13.23
C PRO A 8 -9.94 -25.46 -14.31
N ALA A 9 -9.97 -25.90 -15.58
CA ALA A 9 -9.73 -25.03 -16.71
C ALA A 9 -10.63 -23.79 -16.62
N SER A 10 -10.08 -22.61 -16.93
CA SER A 10 -10.85 -21.37 -16.86
C SER A 10 -12.00 -21.41 -17.88
N GLU A 11 -13.09 -20.70 -17.58
CA GLU A 11 -14.27 -20.62 -18.46
C GLU A 11 -13.88 -20.21 -19.90
N LEU A 12 -12.88 -19.35 -20.06
CA LEU A 12 -12.33 -18.95 -21.35
C LEU A 12 -11.71 -20.14 -22.10
N VAL A 13 -10.88 -20.93 -21.41
CA VAL A 13 -10.21 -22.10 -22.00
C VAL A 13 -11.25 -23.16 -22.35
N SER A 14 -12.21 -23.44 -21.46
CA SER A 14 -13.28 -24.39 -21.73
C SER A 14 -14.17 -23.96 -22.90
N ALA A 15 -14.52 -22.67 -23.01
CA ALA A 15 -15.31 -22.18 -24.13
C ALA A 15 -14.55 -22.25 -25.47
N ALA A 16 -13.26 -21.91 -25.46
CA ALA A 16 -12.41 -22.00 -26.65
C ALA A 16 -12.25 -23.46 -27.13
N GLN A 17 -11.99 -24.39 -26.20
CA GLN A 17 -11.88 -25.82 -26.52
C GLN A 17 -13.20 -26.40 -27.07
N ALA A 18 -14.34 -25.98 -26.52
CA ALA A 18 -15.64 -26.43 -26.99
C ALA A 18 -15.96 -25.91 -28.40
N LEU A 19 -15.58 -24.65 -28.72
CA LEU A 19 -15.72 -24.10 -30.07
C LEU A 19 -14.81 -24.82 -31.06
N ASP A 20 -13.54 -25.01 -30.73
CA ASP A 20 -12.55 -25.67 -31.58
C ASP A 20 -12.96 -27.12 -31.91
N SER A 21 -13.44 -27.86 -30.91
CA SER A 21 -13.92 -29.23 -31.09
C SER A 21 -15.12 -29.31 -32.04
N GLU A 22 -16.02 -28.33 -32.01
CA GLU A 22 -17.20 -28.29 -32.89
C GLU A 22 -16.81 -27.87 -34.32
N LEU A 23 -15.86 -26.94 -34.47
CA LEU A 23 -15.33 -26.52 -35.76
C LEU A 23 -14.68 -27.69 -36.50
N LEU A 24 -13.82 -28.46 -35.83
CA LEU A 24 -13.18 -29.63 -36.41
C LEU A 24 -14.19 -30.67 -36.94
N ARG A 25 -15.32 -30.85 -36.24
CA ARG A 25 -16.39 -31.76 -36.69
C ARG A 25 -17.12 -31.22 -37.91
N PHE A 26 -17.43 -29.93 -37.92
CA PHE A 26 -18.07 -29.26 -39.05
C PHE A 26 -17.20 -29.34 -40.30
N GLU A 27 -15.89 -29.07 -40.15
CA GLU A 27 -14.91 -29.16 -41.24
C GLU A 27 -14.83 -30.58 -41.80
N ALA A 28 -14.75 -31.60 -40.93
CA ALA A 28 -14.70 -32.99 -41.34
C ALA A 28 -15.95 -33.44 -42.12
N LEU A 29 -17.16 -33.08 -41.66
CA LEU A 29 -18.40 -33.43 -42.37
C LEU A 29 -18.57 -32.63 -43.66
N SER A 30 -18.12 -31.37 -43.68
CA SER A 30 -18.14 -30.54 -44.88
C SER A 30 -17.26 -31.13 -45.98
N GLU A 31 -16.07 -31.63 -45.62
CA GLU A 31 -15.17 -32.27 -46.58
C GLU A 31 -15.75 -33.59 -47.11
N GLN A 32 -16.30 -34.43 -46.23
CA GLN A 32 -17.00 -35.66 -46.63
C GLN A 32 -18.15 -35.39 -47.61
N LEU A 33 -18.91 -34.31 -47.42
CA LEU A 33 -20.00 -33.95 -48.31
C LEU A 33 -19.51 -33.48 -49.69
N LYS A 34 -18.41 -32.72 -49.74
CA LYS A 34 -17.80 -32.26 -51.01
C LYS A 34 -17.27 -33.41 -51.85
N GLU A 35 -16.70 -34.42 -51.20
CA GLU A 35 -16.13 -35.60 -51.87
C GLU A 35 -17.16 -36.69 -52.19
N ALA A 36 -18.39 -36.58 -51.67
CA ALA A 36 -19.40 -37.61 -51.82
C ALA A 36 -19.88 -37.75 -53.28
N PRO A 37 -19.76 -38.94 -53.91
CA PRO A 37 -20.33 -39.17 -55.23
C PRO A 37 -21.86 -39.20 -55.14
N LEU A 38 -22.56 -38.47 -56.00
CA LEU A 38 -24.02 -38.31 -56.00
C LEU A 38 -24.70 -39.10 -57.14
N THR A 39 -24.25 -40.33 -57.38
CA THR A 39 -24.63 -41.11 -58.58
C THR A 39 -25.67 -42.21 -58.31
N SER A 40 -26.12 -42.35 -57.06
CA SER A 40 -27.17 -43.31 -56.67
C SER A 40 -28.10 -42.73 -55.60
N GLU A 41 -29.32 -43.23 -55.54
CA GLU A 41 -30.34 -42.85 -54.55
C GLU A 41 -29.79 -42.96 -53.11
N LYS A 42 -29.13 -44.07 -52.79
CA LYS A 42 -28.49 -44.29 -51.48
C LYS A 42 -27.40 -43.27 -51.16
N GLN A 43 -26.67 -42.80 -52.15
CA GLN A 43 -25.66 -41.75 -51.94
C GLN A 43 -26.31 -40.37 -51.72
N LEU A 44 -27.40 -40.08 -52.45
CA LEU A 44 -28.19 -38.86 -52.25
C LEU A 44 -28.82 -38.81 -50.85
N GLU A 45 -29.36 -39.92 -50.35
CA GLU A 45 -29.88 -40.02 -48.98
C GLU A 45 -28.80 -39.76 -47.92
N ARG A 46 -27.60 -40.32 -48.11
CA ARG A 46 -26.46 -40.08 -47.22
C ARG A 46 -26.01 -38.62 -47.24
N ALA A 47 -25.89 -38.03 -48.42
CA ALA A 47 -25.53 -36.62 -48.58
C ALA A 47 -26.59 -35.70 -47.91
N SER A 48 -27.88 -36.02 -48.06
CA SER A 48 -28.96 -35.29 -47.39
C SER A 48 -28.87 -35.38 -45.87
N LYS A 49 -28.53 -36.56 -45.33
CA LYS A 49 -28.28 -36.72 -43.89
C LYS A 49 -27.08 -35.90 -43.42
N THR A 50 -25.94 -35.99 -44.11
CA THR A 50 -24.74 -35.19 -43.77
C THR A 50 -25.03 -33.69 -43.83
N LEU A 51 -25.83 -33.23 -44.79
CA LEU A 51 -26.23 -31.82 -44.89
C LEU A 51 -27.11 -31.39 -43.71
N LYS A 52 -27.98 -32.27 -43.21
CA LYS A 52 -28.74 -32.02 -41.98
C LYS A 52 -27.83 -31.95 -40.75
N ASP A 53 -26.92 -32.90 -40.60
CA ASP A 53 -25.95 -32.92 -39.49
C ASP A 53 -25.07 -31.65 -39.50
N LEU A 54 -24.69 -31.15 -40.69
CA LEU A 54 -23.98 -29.88 -40.85
C LEU A 54 -24.81 -28.67 -40.40
N ALA A 55 -26.12 -28.65 -40.69
CA ALA A 55 -27.00 -27.57 -40.25
C ALA A 55 -27.11 -27.54 -38.72
N ASP A 56 -27.25 -28.71 -38.08
CA ASP A 56 -27.29 -28.84 -36.62
C ASP A 56 -25.95 -28.38 -35.99
N LEU A 57 -24.82 -28.67 -36.65
CA LEU A 57 -23.50 -28.18 -36.22
C LEU A 57 -23.32 -26.67 -36.41
N ASP A 58 -23.88 -26.05 -37.45
CA ASP A 58 -23.85 -24.58 -37.63
C ASP A 58 -24.56 -23.88 -36.46
N ASP A 59 -25.73 -24.40 -36.06
CA ASP A 59 -26.46 -23.90 -34.89
C ASP A 59 -25.65 -24.08 -33.60
N ALA A 60 -25.04 -25.25 -33.40
CA ALA A 60 -24.16 -25.50 -32.26
C ALA A 60 -22.96 -24.54 -32.24
N LEU A 61 -22.32 -24.31 -33.39
CA LEU A 61 -21.19 -23.40 -33.55
C LEU A 61 -21.55 -21.96 -33.15
N ARG A 62 -22.71 -21.46 -33.58
CA ARG A 62 -23.21 -20.14 -33.17
C ARG A 62 -23.31 -20.01 -31.66
N MET A 63 -23.81 -21.05 -30.99
CA MET A 63 -23.90 -21.09 -29.53
C MET A 63 -22.51 -21.12 -28.87
N ARG A 64 -21.54 -21.88 -29.42
CA ARG A 64 -20.16 -21.92 -28.91
C ARG A 64 -19.43 -20.59 -29.08
N VAL A 65 -19.61 -19.91 -30.22
CA VAL A 65 -19.07 -18.56 -30.44
C VAL A 65 -19.65 -17.58 -29.42
N GLY A 66 -20.96 -17.61 -29.19
CA GLY A 66 -21.62 -16.80 -28.17
C GLY A 66 -21.03 -17.04 -26.76
N ALA A 67 -20.83 -18.30 -26.39
CA ALA A 67 -20.23 -18.67 -25.11
C ALA A 67 -18.77 -18.16 -24.98
N LEU A 68 -17.97 -18.24 -26.04
CA LEU A 68 -16.61 -17.72 -26.03
C LEU A 68 -16.57 -16.19 -25.86
N VAL A 69 -17.43 -15.46 -26.57
CA VAL A 69 -17.56 -14.00 -26.43
C VAL A 69 -17.96 -13.61 -25.00
N GLN A 70 -18.90 -14.35 -24.39
CA GLN A 70 -19.28 -14.15 -22.99
C GLN A 70 -18.10 -14.40 -22.04
N ALA A 71 -17.33 -15.48 -22.25
CA ALA A 71 -16.16 -15.79 -21.44
C ALA A 71 -15.07 -14.71 -21.55
N ILE A 72 -14.79 -14.20 -22.76
CA ILE A 72 -13.87 -13.07 -22.99
C ILE A 72 -14.35 -11.83 -22.25
N THR A 73 -15.64 -11.52 -22.33
CA THR A 73 -16.25 -10.38 -21.62
C THR A 73 -16.10 -10.55 -20.11
N GLY A 74 -16.32 -11.75 -19.58
CA GLY A 74 -16.12 -12.06 -18.16
C GLY A 74 -14.66 -11.85 -17.72
N VAL A 75 -13.69 -12.30 -18.52
CA VAL A 75 -12.26 -12.06 -18.25
C VAL A 75 -11.94 -10.56 -18.25
N ARG A 76 -12.43 -9.81 -19.25
CA ARG A 76 -12.24 -8.35 -19.33
C ARG A 76 -12.82 -7.65 -18.11
N ASN A 77 -14.03 -7.99 -17.69
CA ASN A 77 -14.67 -7.38 -16.53
C ASN A 77 -13.88 -7.64 -15.24
N ARG A 78 -13.37 -8.87 -15.06
CA ARG A 78 -12.49 -9.20 -13.93
C ARG A 78 -11.19 -8.40 -13.98
N GLN A 79 -10.56 -8.29 -15.16
CA GLN A 79 -9.33 -7.51 -15.32
C GLN A 79 -9.56 -6.02 -15.04
N GLN A 80 -10.66 -5.44 -15.50
CA GLN A 80 -11.02 -4.05 -15.20
C GLN A 80 -11.25 -3.84 -13.69
N ALA A 81 -12.01 -4.72 -13.04
CA ALA A 81 -12.26 -4.62 -11.60
C ALA A 81 -10.96 -4.71 -10.77
N GLN A 82 -10.01 -5.56 -11.19
CA GLN A 82 -8.70 -5.63 -10.56
C GLN A 82 -7.87 -4.36 -10.80
N ALA A 83 -7.89 -3.82 -12.02
CA ALA A 83 -7.21 -2.56 -12.33
C ALA A 83 -7.76 -1.39 -11.49
N ASP A 84 -9.08 -1.31 -11.34
CA ASP A 84 -9.73 -0.29 -10.52
C ASP A 84 -9.34 -0.43 -9.04
N ALA A 85 -9.33 -1.66 -8.51
CA ALA A 85 -8.90 -1.93 -7.14
C ALA A 85 -7.43 -1.55 -6.90
N VAL A 86 -6.54 -1.84 -7.87
CA VAL A 86 -5.13 -1.44 -7.80
C VAL A 86 -5.00 0.09 -7.83
N ASN A 87 -5.75 0.78 -8.68
CA ASN A 87 -5.72 2.25 -8.73
C ASN A 87 -6.17 2.89 -7.40
N VAL A 88 -7.25 2.38 -6.80
CA VAL A 88 -7.71 2.85 -5.47
C VAL A 88 -6.60 2.66 -4.43
N ARG A 89 -5.94 1.50 -4.42
CA ARG A 89 -4.83 1.23 -3.48
C ARG A 89 -3.60 2.08 -3.75
N ALA A 90 -3.29 2.39 -5.01
CA ALA A 90 -2.19 3.28 -5.36
C ALA A 90 -2.44 4.72 -4.86
N GLN A 91 -3.67 5.22 -4.97
CA GLN A 91 -4.05 6.54 -4.44
C GLN A 91 -3.95 6.59 -2.91
N GLU A 92 -4.43 5.55 -2.22
CA GLU A 92 -4.29 5.43 -0.77
C GLU A 92 -2.81 5.39 -0.36
N LEU A 93 -1.99 4.61 -1.06
CA LEU A 93 -0.55 4.54 -0.80
C LEU A 93 0.12 5.90 -0.98
N GLN A 94 -0.23 6.63 -2.04
CA GLN A 94 0.29 7.97 -2.30
C GLN A 94 -0.08 8.93 -1.16
N GLN A 95 -1.36 8.97 -0.76
CA GLN A 95 -1.82 9.82 0.33
C GLN A 95 -1.10 9.49 1.64
N ARG A 96 -0.99 8.19 1.99
CA ARG A 96 -0.30 7.76 3.20
C ARG A 96 1.19 8.07 3.17
N THR A 97 1.83 8.00 2.00
CA THR A 97 3.24 8.34 1.82
C THR A 97 3.49 9.82 2.09
N GLU A 98 2.59 10.71 1.65
CA GLU A 98 2.73 12.15 1.92
C GLU A 98 2.55 12.45 3.41
N VAL A 99 1.56 11.83 4.08
CA VAL A 99 1.42 11.95 5.54
C VAL A 99 2.68 11.44 6.26
N PHE A 100 3.22 10.30 5.83
CA PHE A 100 4.44 9.75 6.41
C PHE A 100 5.65 10.68 6.25
N LYS A 101 5.83 11.29 5.07
CA LYS A 101 6.90 12.27 4.82
C LYS A 101 6.77 13.49 5.72
N ASP A 102 5.57 14.03 5.88
CA ASP A 102 5.33 15.17 6.78
C ASP A 102 5.73 14.83 8.23
N LEU A 103 5.26 13.67 8.72
CA LEU A 103 5.61 13.19 10.07
C LEU A 103 7.12 13.02 10.24
N LEU A 104 7.82 12.47 9.24
CA LEU A 104 9.28 12.34 9.27
C LEU A 104 10.00 13.68 9.26
N THR A 105 9.55 14.65 8.46
CA THR A 105 10.13 16.00 8.45
C THR A 105 9.98 16.66 9.83
N ARG A 106 8.79 16.56 10.44
CA ARG A 106 8.53 17.08 11.79
C ARG A 106 9.36 16.35 12.85
N TYR A 107 9.49 15.03 12.75
CA TYR A 107 10.35 14.24 13.65
C TYR A 107 11.83 14.63 13.51
N GLY A 108 12.31 14.87 12.29
CA GLY A 108 13.66 15.38 12.04
C GLY A 108 13.90 16.75 12.67
N ALA A 109 12.92 17.67 12.56
CA ALA A 109 12.99 19.00 13.18
C ALA A 109 13.05 18.92 14.73
N LEU A 110 12.33 17.97 15.34
CA LEU A 110 12.45 17.69 16.78
C LEU A 110 13.85 17.20 17.16
N GLY A 111 14.44 16.32 16.34
CA GLY A 111 15.81 15.85 16.54
C GLY A 111 16.82 17.00 16.52
N GLN A 112 16.67 17.94 15.58
CA GLN A 112 17.51 19.14 15.54
C GLN A 112 17.30 20.02 16.78
N SER A 113 16.05 20.25 17.19
CA SER A 113 15.74 21.02 18.39
C SER A 113 16.31 20.38 19.66
N ALA A 114 16.31 19.05 19.75
CA ALA A 114 16.93 18.32 20.85
C ALA A 114 18.47 18.45 20.84
N ALA A 115 19.11 18.45 19.68
CA ALA A 115 20.55 18.69 19.55
C ALA A 115 20.93 20.11 19.98
N ASP A 116 20.15 21.12 19.57
CA ASP A 116 20.36 22.52 19.97
C ASP A 116 20.19 22.69 21.48
N LEU A 117 19.18 22.04 22.08
CA LEU A 117 18.97 21.99 23.53
C LEU A 117 20.17 21.38 24.25
N ASN A 118 20.76 20.32 23.71
CA ASN A 118 21.96 19.70 24.28
C ASN A 118 23.15 20.68 24.26
N GLY A 119 23.33 21.45 23.20
CA GLY A 119 24.35 22.51 23.13
C GLY A 119 24.15 23.59 24.19
N ARG A 120 22.92 24.09 24.35
CA ARG A 120 22.58 25.08 25.39
C ARG A 120 22.75 24.52 26.81
N MET A 121 22.45 23.25 27.02
CA MET A 121 22.67 22.56 28.30
C MET A 121 24.17 22.49 28.66
N GLN A 122 25.04 22.28 27.66
CA GLN A 122 26.49 22.30 27.86
C GLN A 122 27.01 23.70 28.20
N GLU A 123 26.49 24.75 27.54
CA GLU A 123 26.81 26.15 27.90
C GLU A 123 26.39 26.46 29.34
N PHE A 124 25.16 26.09 29.72
CA PHE A 124 24.66 26.24 31.08
C PHE A 124 25.56 25.52 32.10
N ALA A 125 25.97 24.28 31.81
CA ALA A 125 26.85 23.51 32.69
C ALA A 125 28.25 24.15 32.83
N ALA A 126 28.80 24.73 31.75
CA ALA A 126 30.09 25.40 31.76
C ALA A 126 30.06 26.69 32.60
N LEU A 127 29.04 27.54 32.42
CA LEU A 127 28.84 28.75 33.23
C LEU A 127 28.70 28.40 34.72
N ARG A 128 27.99 27.32 35.03
CA ARG A 128 27.81 26.87 36.41
C ARG A 128 29.11 26.40 37.09
N GLN A 129 30.07 25.85 36.33
CA GLN A 129 31.32 25.30 36.87
C GLN A 129 32.38 26.36 37.20
N GLN A 130 32.14 27.63 36.86
CA GLN A 130 33.06 28.73 37.19
C GLN A 130 33.16 28.92 38.71
N ALA A 131 34.38 28.84 39.24
CA ALA A 131 34.68 28.85 40.67
C ALA A 131 34.42 30.20 41.35
N THR A 132 34.52 31.29 40.60
CA THR A 132 34.19 32.65 41.05
C THR A 132 33.33 33.28 39.96
N ARG A 133 32.10 33.68 40.30
CA ARG A 133 31.16 34.34 39.40
C ARG A 133 30.94 35.78 39.85
N THR A 134 30.90 36.69 38.89
CA THR A 134 30.46 38.07 39.06
C THR A 134 28.92 38.12 39.08
N ALA A 135 28.35 39.22 39.60
CA ALA A 135 26.90 39.41 39.59
C ALA A 135 26.29 39.40 38.16
N GLU A 136 27.08 39.81 37.16
CA GLU A 136 26.69 39.78 35.74
C GLU A 136 26.66 38.34 35.20
N GLU A 137 27.61 37.48 35.60
CA GLU A 137 27.62 36.05 35.25
C GLU A 137 26.48 35.27 35.91
N ASP A 138 26.10 35.63 37.14
CA ASP A 138 24.93 35.05 37.83
C ASP A 138 23.60 35.46 37.17
N ALA A 139 23.49 36.71 36.74
CA ALA A 139 22.33 37.19 35.96
C ALA A 139 22.23 36.43 34.62
N ARG A 140 23.36 36.27 33.92
CA ARG A 140 23.43 35.49 32.66
C ARG A 140 23.09 34.02 32.87
N LEU A 141 23.56 33.38 33.95
CA LEU A 141 23.24 31.99 34.27
C LEU A 141 21.73 31.81 34.47
N THR A 142 21.07 32.75 35.15
CA THR A 142 19.62 32.75 35.39
C THR A 142 18.83 32.93 34.10
N GLU A 143 19.30 33.81 33.20
CA GLU A 143 18.70 34.01 31.88
C GLU A 143 18.81 32.76 30.99
N VAL A 144 20.00 32.17 30.92
CA VAL A 144 20.25 30.92 30.17
C VAL A 144 19.38 29.79 30.72
N PHE A 145 19.28 29.66 32.04
CA PHE A 145 18.41 28.69 32.69
C PHE A 145 16.94 28.86 32.29
N THR A 146 16.42 30.09 32.37
CA THR A 146 15.02 30.39 32.07
C THR A 146 14.71 30.11 30.59
N SER A 147 15.60 30.54 29.70
CA SER A 147 15.51 30.27 28.26
C SER A 147 15.55 28.78 27.95
N LEU A 148 16.42 28.02 28.63
CA LEU A 148 16.53 26.58 28.46
C LEU A 148 15.26 25.85 28.93
N GLN A 149 14.70 26.22 30.09
CA GLN A 149 13.44 25.65 30.57
C GLN A 149 12.28 25.91 29.62
N ALA A 150 12.17 27.14 29.11
CA ALA A 150 11.14 27.50 28.14
C ALA A 150 11.27 26.68 26.86
N ARG A 151 12.48 26.60 26.28
CA ARG A 151 12.70 25.83 25.06
C ARG A 151 12.48 24.33 25.26
N MET A 152 12.88 23.75 26.40
CA MET A 152 12.59 22.35 26.71
C MET A 152 11.08 22.06 26.83
N ALA A 153 10.30 23.02 27.35
CA ALA A 153 8.85 22.90 27.40
C ALA A 153 8.22 22.93 26.01
N GLU A 154 8.67 23.85 25.16
CA GLU A 154 8.21 24.01 23.78
C GLU A 154 8.48 22.74 22.95
N VAL A 155 9.71 22.22 22.98
CA VAL A 155 10.07 21.00 22.22
C VAL A 155 9.32 19.77 22.75
N ALA A 156 9.01 19.71 24.05
CA ALA A 156 8.16 18.66 24.61
C ALA A 156 6.71 18.75 24.11
N ASP A 157 6.16 19.95 23.92
CA ASP A 157 4.82 20.17 23.36
C ASP A 157 4.77 19.83 21.86
N GLU A 158 5.80 20.23 21.11
CA GLU A 158 5.98 19.84 19.70
C GLU A 158 6.02 18.31 19.56
N ALA A 159 6.73 17.62 20.46
CA ALA A 159 6.80 16.16 20.50
C ALA A 159 5.46 15.51 20.87
N ALA A 160 4.67 16.10 21.77
CA ALA A 160 3.32 15.65 22.10
C ALA A 160 2.37 15.76 20.88
N THR A 161 2.44 16.91 20.19
CA THR A 161 1.64 17.18 19.01
C THR A 161 2.00 16.24 17.86
N LEU A 162 3.29 15.94 17.67
CA LEU A 162 3.72 14.95 16.70
C LEU A 162 3.26 13.53 17.06
N SER A 163 3.35 13.16 18.34
CA SER A 163 2.91 11.85 18.81
C SER A 163 1.42 11.63 18.52
N THR A 164 0.59 12.61 18.89
CA THR A 164 -0.86 12.60 18.62
C THR A 164 -1.16 12.51 17.12
N ALA A 165 -0.52 13.35 16.31
CA ALA A 165 -0.71 13.35 14.85
C ALA A 165 -0.31 12.00 14.21
N ALA A 166 0.77 11.38 14.70
CA ALA A 166 1.20 10.07 14.22
C ALA A 166 0.23 8.95 14.64
N GLU A 167 -0.34 9.00 15.84
CA GLU A 167 -1.36 8.05 16.30
C GLU A 167 -2.66 8.17 15.48
N GLU A 168 -3.17 9.39 15.29
CA GLU A 168 -4.35 9.66 14.45
C GLU A 168 -4.14 9.17 13.01
N ALA A 169 -2.93 9.35 12.47
CA ALA A 169 -2.54 8.86 11.15
C ALA A 169 -2.17 7.36 11.11
N ARG A 170 -2.17 6.66 12.26
CA ARG A 170 -1.83 5.24 12.42
C ARG A 170 -0.37 4.90 12.06
N PHE A 171 0.56 5.80 12.35
CA PHE A 171 2.01 5.59 12.31
C PHE A 171 2.57 5.44 13.73
N ALA A 172 2.20 4.33 14.38
CA ALA A 172 2.51 4.07 15.79
C ALA A 172 4.00 4.12 16.15
N ASP A 173 4.87 3.82 15.19
CA ASP A 173 6.32 3.83 15.42
C ASP A 173 6.86 5.24 15.62
N ILE A 174 6.44 6.20 14.78
CA ILE A 174 6.78 7.61 14.93
C ILE A 174 6.13 8.15 16.21
N GLY A 175 4.87 7.80 16.46
CA GLY A 175 4.15 8.23 17.66
C GLY A 175 4.88 7.87 18.95
N ARG A 176 5.33 6.61 19.05
CA ARG A 176 6.11 6.08 20.18
C ARG A 176 7.46 6.77 20.33
N GLN A 177 8.15 7.02 19.22
CA GLN A 177 9.45 7.71 19.23
C GLN A 177 9.33 9.16 19.70
N ALA A 178 8.34 9.90 19.18
CA ALA A 178 8.05 11.26 19.61
C ALA A 178 7.66 11.33 21.09
N GLU A 179 6.82 10.40 21.56
CA GLU A 179 6.44 10.31 22.98
C GLU A 179 7.65 10.00 23.88
N SER A 180 8.52 9.07 23.47
CA SER A 180 9.76 8.77 24.19
C SER A 180 10.64 10.02 24.34
N LEU A 181 10.83 10.78 23.25
CA LEU A 181 11.58 12.04 23.28
C LEU A 181 10.95 13.07 24.23
N ARG A 182 9.63 13.21 24.19
CA ARG A 182 8.89 14.10 25.09
C ARG A 182 9.16 13.75 26.55
N GLN A 183 9.05 12.47 26.91
CA GLN A 183 9.28 12.01 28.28
C GLN A 183 10.73 12.29 28.74
N GLN A 184 11.70 12.09 27.86
CA GLN A 184 13.10 12.41 28.13
C GLN A 184 13.30 13.91 28.39
N LEU A 185 12.69 14.78 27.57
CA LEU A 185 12.77 16.24 27.73
C LEU A 185 12.12 16.71 29.04
N LEU A 186 10.95 16.20 29.38
CA LEU A 186 10.28 16.54 30.64
C LEU A 186 11.10 16.09 31.86
N SER A 187 11.64 14.88 31.81
CA SER A 187 12.53 14.36 32.86
C SER A 187 13.79 15.24 33.01
N ALA A 188 14.44 15.58 31.90
CA ALA A 188 15.60 16.45 31.90
C ALA A 188 15.28 17.86 32.41
N ARG A 189 14.13 18.43 32.05
CA ARG A 189 13.67 19.75 32.52
C ARG A 189 13.47 19.77 34.03
N ASN A 190 12.87 18.71 34.56
CA ASN A 190 12.66 18.57 36.01
C ASN A 190 14.01 18.48 36.75
N LYS A 191 14.97 17.69 36.24
CA LYS A 191 16.33 17.61 36.80
C LYS A 191 17.03 18.97 36.78
N LEU A 192 16.92 19.71 35.66
CA LEU A 192 17.47 21.06 35.54
C LEU A 192 16.89 22.00 36.61
N GLY A 193 15.57 21.95 36.83
CA GLY A 193 14.90 22.74 37.86
C GLY A 193 15.43 22.48 39.27
N LEU A 194 15.65 21.21 39.63
CA LEU A 194 16.24 20.83 40.92
C LEU A 194 17.68 21.35 41.07
N LEU A 195 18.48 21.30 40.01
CA LEU A 195 19.86 21.81 40.02
C LEU A 195 19.91 23.33 40.24
N HIS A 196 18.96 24.08 39.69
CA HIS A 196 18.88 25.52 39.91
C HIS A 196 18.45 25.87 41.34
N GLN A 197 17.51 25.11 41.91
CA GLN A 197 17.09 25.32 43.31
C GLN A 197 18.25 25.10 44.29
N SER A 198 19.11 24.11 44.04
CA SER A 198 20.31 23.88 44.87
C SER A 198 21.39 24.97 44.80
N LEU A 199 21.27 25.92 43.87
CA LEU A 199 22.16 27.08 43.76
C LEU A 199 21.63 28.32 44.50
N GLY A 200 20.32 28.36 44.80
CA GLY A 200 19.66 29.46 45.51
C GLY A 200 19.65 29.30 47.03
N THR A 201 20.28 28.24 47.56
CA THR A 201 20.51 27.96 48.99
C THR A 201 22.00 28.01 49.29
#